data_AF-A0A7S1WI81-F1
#
_entry.id   AF-A0A7S1WI81-F1
#
_cell.length_a   1.000
_cell.length_b   1.000
_cell.length_c   1.000
_cell.angle_alpha   90.00
_cell.angle_beta   90.00
_cell.angle_gamma   90.00
#
_symmetry.space_group_name_H-M   'P 1'
#
loop_
_entity.id
_entity.type
_entity.pdbx_description
1 polymer ?
#
loop_
_entity_poly.entity_id
_entity_poly.type
_entity_poly.pdbx_seq_one_letter_code
_entity_poly.pdbx_strand_id
1 'polypeptide(L)'
;MERLFPEVAKDMLLSWFGRTYDPKSGVTMRYGHNGFAIDGALACVIKAYLAVQQADGDVSWLPSIWGNVKGQIEIMFTRWDVDGDGCIRDWQQNTYDTAMHGANTFIGSYYVTALRAAARMAELMGDAAFAKQCADRAALASASYEEACW
;
A
#
# COMPACT_ATOMS: atom_id res chain seq x y z
N MET A 1 -15.61 -3.73 6.68
CA MET A 1 -16.52 -4.14 5.59
C MET A 1 -16.27 -5.61 5.22
N GLU A 2 -15.00 -5.98 5.14
CA GLU A 2 -14.41 -7.28 4.81
C GLU A 2 -15.04 -8.46 5.56
N ARG A 3 -15.33 -8.32 6.86
CA ARG A 3 -15.97 -9.38 7.67
C ARG A 3 -17.49 -9.51 7.48
N LEU A 4 -18.18 -8.38 7.24
CA LEU A 4 -19.65 -8.33 7.24
C LEU A 4 -20.23 -8.43 5.81
N PHE A 5 -19.53 -7.86 4.84
CA PHE A 5 -19.91 -7.79 3.43
C PHE A 5 -18.68 -8.10 2.56
N PRO A 6 -18.16 -9.34 2.60
CA PRO A 6 -16.90 -9.73 1.95
C PRO A 6 -16.90 -9.47 0.45
N GLU A 7 -17.99 -9.81 -0.25
CA GLU A 7 -18.12 -9.61 -1.69
C GLU A 7 -18.06 -8.13 -2.09
N VAL A 8 -18.70 -7.26 -1.30
CA VAL A 8 -18.66 -5.80 -1.54
C VAL A 8 -17.25 -5.26 -1.31
N ALA A 9 -16.57 -5.71 -0.25
CA ALA A 9 -15.19 -5.29 0.02
C ALA A 9 -14.24 -5.71 -1.12
N LYS A 10 -14.36 -6.97 -1.58
CA LYS A 10 -13.58 -7.50 -2.71
C LYS A 10 -13.89 -6.73 -4.01
N ASP A 11 -15.15 -6.41 -4.30
CA ASP A 11 -15.53 -5.64 -5.50
C ASP A 11 -15.04 -4.17 -5.46
N MET A 12 -15.06 -3.53 -4.29
CA MET A 12 -14.48 -2.20 -4.13
C MET A 12 -12.97 -2.21 -4.41
N LEU A 13 -12.26 -3.22 -3.92
CA LEU A 13 -10.82 -3.38 -4.19
C LEU A 13 -10.54 -3.74 -5.66
N LEU A 14 -11.39 -4.52 -6.31
CA LEU A 14 -11.36 -4.73 -7.76
C LEU A 14 -11.58 -3.43 -8.54
N SER A 15 -12.40 -2.52 -8.03
CA SER A 15 -12.56 -1.20 -8.66
C SER A 15 -11.26 -0.39 -8.61
N TRP A 16 -10.54 -0.42 -7.49
CA TRP A 16 -9.27 0.27 -7.31
C TRP A 16 -8.12 -0.38 -8.08
N PHE A 17 -7.86 -1.66 -7.84
CA PHE A 17 -6.71 -2.36 -8.41
C PHE A 17 -6.97 -2.97 -9.77
N GLY A 18 -8.22 -3.25 -10.15
CA GLY A 18 -8.57 -3.85 -11.44
C GLY A 18 -9.04 -2.82 -12.47
N ARG A 19 -10.02 -1.99 -12.11
CA ARG A 19 -10.74 -1.14 -13.08
C ARG A 19 -10.11 0.24 -13.28
N THR A 20 -9.51 0.81 -12.23
CA THR A 20 -9.05 2.21 -12.23
C THR A 20 -7.58 2.40 -11.94
N TYR A 21 -6.84 1.30 -11.75
CA TYR A 21 -5.40 1.32 -11.54
C TYR A 21 -4.67 1.82 -12.80
N ASP A 22 -3.80 2.81 -12.63
CA ASP A 22 -2.91 3.28 -13.68
C ASP A 22 -1.49 2.77 -13.41
N PRO A 23 -0.86 2.00 -14.31
CA PRO A 23 0.51 1.51 -14.12
C PRO A 23 1.56 2.59 -13.85
N LYS A 24 1.31 3.83 -14.28
CA LYS A 24 2.22 4.96 -14.03
C LYS A 24 1.98 5.58 -12.66
N SER A 25 0.72 5.82 -12.28
CA SER A 25 0.37 6.63 -11.11
C SER A 25 -0.20 5.84 -9.93
N GLY A 26 -0.53 4.56 -10.14
CA GLY A 26 -1.08 3.64 -9.17
C GLY A 26 -2.58 3.84 -8.93
N VAL A 27 -3.00 3.50 -7.71
CA VAL A 27 -4.29 3.86 -7.15
C VAL A 27 -4.29 5.36 -6.87
N THR A 28 -5.09 6.10 -7.63
CA THR A 28 -5.24 7.55 -7.52
C THR A 28 -6.46 7.92 -6.68
N MET A 29 -6.63 9.21 -6.41
CA MET A 29 -7.84 9.69 -5.75
C MET A 29 -9.09 9.40 -6.61
N ARG A 30 -10.26 9.36 -5.97
CA ARG A 30 -11.60 9.40 -6.60
C ARG A 30 -11.73 8.50 -7.84
N TYR A 31 -11.26 7.25 -7.77
CA TYR A 31 -11.37 6.25 -8.83
C TYR A 31 -10.76 6.70 -10.17
N GLY A 32 -9.50 7.13 -10.17
CA GLY A 32 -8.81 7.54 -11.41
C GLY A 32 -8.76 9.05 -11.64
N HIS A 33 -9.25 9.89 -10.72
CA HIS A 33 -9.43 11.32 -10.94
C HIS A 33 -8.85 12.19 -9.82
N ASN A 34 -8.29 13.35 -10.20
CA ASN A 34 -7.81 14.40 -9.28
C ASN A 34 -6.57 14.07 -8.45
N GLY A 35 -5.59 13.39 -9.04
CA GLY A 35 -4.25 13.26 -8.48
C GLY A 35 -4.07 12.11 -7.51
N PHE A 36 -3.06 12.19 -6.63
CA PHE A 36 -2.59 11.09 -5.81
C PHE A 36 -2.64 11.45 -4.32
N ALA A 37 -3.26 10.60 -3.50
CA ALA A 37 -3.20 10.67 -2.04
C ALA A 37 -2.36 9.49 -1.55
N ILE A 38 -1.20 9.76 -0.93
CA ILE A 38 -0.27 8.71 -0.52
C ILE A 38 -0.92 7.78 0.50
N ASP A 39 -1.55 8.35 1.54
CA ASP A 39 -2.27 7.61 2.57
C ASP A 39 -3.42 6.78 1.98
N GLY A 40 -4.19 7.34 1.04
CA GLY A 40 -5.28 6.63 0.37
C GLY A 40 -4.79 5.43 -0.45
N ALA A 41 -3.70 5.60 -1.20
CA ALA A 41 -3.07 4.54 -1.96
C ALA A 41 -2.54 3.41 -1.06
N LEU A 42 -1.82 3.77 0.01
CA LEU A 42 -1.30 2.81 0.99
C LEU A 42 -2.43 2.11 1.75
N ALA A 43 -3.51 2.82 2.09
CA ALA A 43 -4.70 2.26 2.72
C ALA A 43 -5.35 1.19 1.84
N CYS A 44 -5.33 1.34 0.52
CA CYS A 44 -5.86 0.32 -0.39
C CYS A 44 -5.07 -0.99 -0.32
N VAL A 45 -3.73 -0.92 -0.20
CA VAL A 45 -2.89 -2.11 0.02
C VAL A 45 -3.21 -2.78 1.37
N ILE A 46 -3.37 -1.98 2.43
CA ILE A 46 -3.71 -2.49 3.77
C ILE A 46 -5.10 -3.16 3.74
N LYS A 47 -6.09 -2.54 3.10
CA LYS A 47 -7.43 -3.10 2.92
C LYS A 47 -7.43 -4.38 2.10
N ALA A 48 -6.58 -4.47 1.07
CA ALA A 48 -6.40 -5.71 0.31
C ALA A 48 -5.96 -6.85 1.23
N TYR A 49 -4.97 -6.62 2.08
CA TYR A 49 -4.54 -7.64 3.06
C TYR A 49 -5.63 -7.99 4.07
N LEU A 50 -6.40 -7.01 4.56
CA LEU A 50 -7.53 -7.28 5.45
C LEU A 50 -8.62 -8.13 4.77
N ALA A 51 -8.91 -7.87 3.49
CA ALA A 51 -9.84 -8.67 2.70
C ALA A 51 -9.30 -10.09 2.50
N VAL A 52 -8.00 -10.26 2.25
CA VAL A 52 -7.38 -11.59 2.18
C VAL A 52 -7.57 -12.36 3.47
N GLN A 53 -7.19 -11.75 4.60
CA GLN A 53 -7.24 -12.39 5.91
C GLN A 53 -8.66 -12.76 6.38
N GLN A 54 -9.67 -11.96 6.01
CA GLN A 54 -11.02 -12.10 6.55
C GLN A 54 -11.99 -12.78 5.58
N ALA A 55 -11.70 -12.77 4.28
CA ALA A 55 -12.64 -13.19 3.25
C ALA A 55 -12.01 -14.02 2.12
N ASP A 56 -10.70 -14.33 2.18
CA ASP A 56 -9.99 -15.07 1.13
C ASP A 56 -9.09 -16.18 1.70
N GLY A 57 -9.64 -17.00 2.59
CA GLY A 57 -8.86 -18.03 3.32
C GLY A 57 -8.20 -19.08 2.43
N ASP A 58 -8.70 -19.30 1.21
CA ASP A 58 -8.11 -20.20 0.21
C ASP A 58 -7.23 -19.48 -0.83
N VAL A 59 -7.05 -18.16 -0.68
CA VAL A 59 -6.26 -17.29 -1.56
C VAL A 59 -6.73 -17.38 -3.04
N SER A 60 -8.02 -17.61 -3.26
CA SER A 60 -8.59 -17.72 -4.62
C SER A 60 -8.81 -16.36 -5.29
N TRP A 61 -9.01 -15.29 -4.52
CA TRP A 61 -9.28 -13.95 -5.05
C TRP A 61 -8.05 -13.07 -5.17
N LEU A 62 -7.09 -13.13 -4.23
CA LEU A 62 -5.87 -12.31 -4.26
C LEU A 62 -5.14 -12.28 -5.62
N PRO A 63 -5.01 -13.40 -6.36
CA PRO A 63 -4.37 -13.40 -7.69
C PRO A 63 -4.98 -12.39 -8.68
N SER A 64 -6.26 -12.06 -8.53
CA SER A 64 -6.97 -11.13 -9.42
C SER A 64 -6.50 -9.67 -9.33
N ILE A 65 -5.90 -9.27 -8.19
CA ILE A 65 -5.41 -7.90 -7.96
C ILE A 65 -3.93 -7.82 -7.64
N TRP A 66 -3.28 -8.96 -7.35
CA TRP A 66 -1.93 -8.99 -6.79
C TRP A 66 -0.89 -8.21 -7.61
N GLY A 67 -0.89 -8.35 -8.93
CA GLY A 67 0.07 -7.64 -9.79
C GLY A 67 0.04 -6.13 -9.59
N ASN A 68 -1.16 -5.55 -9.40
CA ASN A 68 -1.33 -4.11 -9.22
C ASN A 68 -1.14 -3.69 -7.75
N VAL A 69 -1.40 -4.58 -6.78
CA VAL A 69 -1.01 -4.36 -5.38
C VAL A 69 0.51 -4.28 -5.24
N LYS A 70 1.25 -5.19 -5.89
CA LYS A 70 2.71 -5.17 -5.98
C LYS A 70 3.20 -3.89 -6.65
N GLY A 71 2.65 -3.57 -7.82
CA GLY A 71 2.96 -2.33 -8.55
C GLY A 71 2.74 -1.07 -7.70
N GLN A 72 1.70 -1.06 -6.86
CA GLN A 72 1.44 0.07 -5.96
C GLN A 72 2.59 0.32 -4.98
N ILE A 73 3.19 -0.73 -4.44
CA ILE A 73 4.36 -0.63 -3.55
C ILE A 73 5.61 -0.22 -4.33
N GLU A 74 5.81 -0.76 -5.54
CA GLU A 74 6.93 -0.38 -6.41
C GLU A 74 6.90 1.12 -6.77
N ILE A 75 5.70 1.70 -6.94
CA ILE A 75 5.54 3.15 -7.13
C ILE A 75 6.02 3.92 -5.89
N MET A 76 5.82 3.39 -4.67
CA MET A 76 6.32 4.04 -3.45
C MET A 76 7.85 4.02 -3.40
N PHE A 77 8.47 2.90 -3.76
CA PHE A 77 9.92 2.81 -3.85
C PHE A 77 10.52 3.76 -4.88
N THR A 78 9.85 3.95 -6.02
CA THR A 78 10.41 4.74 -7.13
C THR A 78 10.09 6.23 -7.06
N ARG A 79 9.03 6.65 -6.34
CA ARG A 79 8.61 8.06 -6.27
C ARG A 79 8.80 8.72 -4.91
N TRP A 80 8.71 7.98 -3.81
CA TRP A 80 8.63 8.57 -2.47
C TRP A 80 9.74 8.10 -1.53
N ASP A 81 10.18 6.85 -1.68
CA ASP A 81 11.30 6.25 -0.94
C ASP A 81 12.46 5.94 -1.89
N VAL A 82 12.84 6.98 -2.65
CA VAL A 82 13.79 6.92 -3.77
C VAL A 82 15.20 6.57 -3.30
N ASP A 83 15.61 7.15 -2.16
CA ASP A 83 16.91 6.87 -1.54
C ASP A 83 16.94 5.48 -0.89
N GLY A 84 15.77 4.86 -0.70
CA GLY A 84 15.63 3.53 -0.14
C GLY A 84 15.95 3.46 1.35
N ASP A 85 15.97 4.60 2.04
CA ASP A 85 16.26 4.72 3.47
C ASP A 85 15.02 4.47 4.36
N GLY A 86 13.87 4.18 3.74
CA GLY A 86 12.64 3.82 4.43
C GLY A 86 11.86 5.02 4.98
N CYS A 87 12.24 6.26 4.65
CA CYS A 87 11.57 7.45 5.16
C CYS A 87 11.15 8.41 4.05
N ILE A 88 9.85 8.47 3.79
CA ILE A 88 9.24 9.42 2.86
C ILE A 88 9.26 10.82 3.49
N ARG A 89 9.85 11.79 2.76
CA ARG A 89 10.02 13.18 3.22
C ARG A 89 9.59 14.25 2.22
N ASP A 90 9.42 13.89 0.95
CA ASP A 90 9.04 14.84 -0.09
C ASP A 90 7.53 15.21 0.00
N TRP A 91 6.96 15.85 -1.01
CA TRP A 91 5.58 16.30 -1.09
C TRP A 91 4.58 15.17 -0.83
N GLN A 92 3.99 15.11 0.34
CA GLN A 92 3.04 14.06 0.71
C GLN A 92 1.59 14.54 0.64
N GLN A 93 1.04 14.61 -0.58
CA GLN A 93 -0.37 14.90 -0.78
C GLN A 93 -1.20 13.78 -0.14
N ASN A 94 -2.18 14.15 0.68
CA ASN A 94 -2.95 13.20 1.47
C ASN A 94 -4.45 13.56 1.54
N THR A 95 -5.24 12.71 2.20
CA THR A 95 -6.70 12.85 2.29
C THR A 95 -7.20 14.03 3.14
N TYR A 96 -6.32 14.81 3.78
CA TYR A 96 -6.69 16.08 4.42
C TYR A 96 -6.63 17.27 3.45
N ASP A 97 -6.68 17.00 2.14
CA ASP A 97 -6.65 18.00 1.07
C ASP A 97 -5.44 18.95 1.16
N THR A 98 -4.33 18.46 1.72
CA THR A 98 -3.06 19.19 1.89
C THR A 98 -1.86 18.27 1.64
N ALA A 99 -0.67 18.89 1.58
CA ALA A 99 0.60 18.22 1.43
C ALA A 99 1.44 18.37 2.70
N MET A 100 1.92 17.25 3.24
CA MET A 100 2.94 17.27 4.29
C MET A 100 4.33 17.24 3.66
N HIS A 101 5.32 17.79 4.36
CA HIS A 101 6.74 17.71 3.99
C HIS A 101 7.54 17.31 5.22
N GLY A 102 8.66 16.61 5.00
CA GLY A 102 9.46 15.99 6.04
C GLY A 102 8.87 14.66 6.55
N ALA A 103 9.60 14.04 7.46
CA ALA A 103 9.16 12.83 8.14
C ALA A 103 7.95 13.14 9.02
N ASN A 104 6.91 12.31 8.94
CA ASN A 104 5.74 12.42 9.80
C ASN A 104 5.16 11.03 10.08
N THR A 105 4.56 10.89 11.26
CA THR A 105 3.99 9.62 11.73
C THR A 105 2.74 9.20 10.94
N PHE A 106 2.01 10.15 10.34
CA PHE A 106 0.80 9.86 9.57
C PHE A 106 1.12 9.00 8.34
N ILE A 107 1.90 9.52 7.40
CA ILE A 107 2.29 8.76 6.20
C ILE A 107 3.22 7.60 6.57
N GLY A 108 4.14 7.81 7.51
CA GLY A 108 5.11 6.78 7.91
C GLY A 108 4.45 5.51 8.45
N SER A 109 3.43 5.65 9.32
CA SER A 109 2.70 4.49 9.85
C SER A 109 1.93 3.72 8.78
N TYR A 110 1.30 4.43 7.83
CA TYR A 110 0.65 3.80 6.67
C TYR A 110 1.67 3.07 5.79
N TYR A 111 2.84 3.67 5.56
CA TYR A 111 3.88 3.09 4.71
C TYR A 111 4.43 1.79 5.31
N VAL A 112 4.83 1.82 6.58
CA VAL A 112 5.31 0.62 7.30
C VAL A 112 4.24 -0.47 7.30
N THR A 113 2.98 -0.11 7.56
CA THR A 113 1.88 -1.10 7.60
C THR A 113 1.59 -1.70 6.23
N ALA A 114 1.59 -0.89 5.17
CA ALA A 114 1.38 -1.34 3.81
C ALA A 114 2.52 -2.26 3.34
N LEU A 115 3.77 -1.99 3.70
CA LEU A 115 4.90 -2.87 3.39
C LEU A 115 4.77 -4.23 4.09
N ARG A 116 4.37 -4.25 5.37
CA ARG A 116 4.13 -5.51 6.09
C ARG A 116 2.98 -6.30 5.49
N ALA A 117 1.90 -5.62 5.11
CA ALA A 117 0.77 -6.22 4.41
C ALA A 117 1.18 -6.82 3.06
N ALA A 118 1.95 -6.08 2.26
CA ALA A 118 2.47 -6.53 0.98
C ALA A 118 3.42 -7.72 1.13
N ALA A 119 4.29 -7.72 2.14
CA ALA A 119 5.17 -8.86 2.43
C ALA A 119 4.37 -10.15 2.67
N ARG A 120 3.31 -10.09 3.49
CA ARG A 120 2.44 -11.25 3.75
C ARG A 120 1.68 -11.70 2.52
N MET A 121 1.13 -10.78 1.74
CA MET A 121 0.46 -11.14 0.48
C MET A 121 1.44 -11.74 -0.54
N ALA A 122 2.69 -11.29 -0.58
CA ALA A 122 3.73 -11.86 -1.44
C ALA A 122 4.08 -13.30 -1.05
N GLU A 123 4.16 -13.61 0.25
CA GLU A 123 4.32 -15.00 0.75
C GLU A 123 3.20 -15.91 0.24
N LEU A 124 1.94 -15.46 0.35
CA LEU A 124 0.76 -16.20 -0.12
C LEU A 124 0.77 -16.42 -1.64
N MET A 125 1.37 -15.50 -2.39
CA MET A 125 1.51 -15.57 -3.84
C MET A 125 2.78 -16.31 -4.30
N GLY A 126 3.59 -16.82 -3.38
CA GLY A 126 4.84 -17.51 -3.70
C GLY A 126 5.98 -16.60 -4.19
N ASP A 127 5.87 -15.28 -4.05
CA ASP A 127 6.90 -14.31 -4.42
C ASP A 127 7.84 -14.03 -3.23
N ALA A 128 8.69 -15.01 -2.92
CA ALA A 128 9.58 -14.95 -1.77
C ALA A 128 10.59 -13.78 -1.83
N ALA A 129 11.01 -13.38 -3.04
CA ALA A 129 11.94 -12.28 -3.23
C ALA A 129 11.27 -10.94 -2.86
N PHE A 130 10.07 -10.68 -3.38
CA PHE A 130 9.33 -9.46 -3.06
C PHE A 130 8.87 -9.44 -1.60
N ALA A 131 8.46 -10.59 -1.06
CA ALA A 131 8.13 -10.73 0.36
C ALA A 131 9.28 -10.25 1.26
N LYS A 132 10.51 -10.74 0.98
CA LYS A 132 11.70 -10.33 1.71
C LYS A 132 12.00 -8.84 1.54
N GLN A 133 11.95 -8.33 0.31
CA GLN A 133 12.20 -6.92 0.04
C GLN A 133 11.25 -6.00 0.84
N CYS A 134 9.95 -6.31 0.85
CA CYS A 134 8.96 -5.55 1.61
C CYS A 134 9.17 -5.67 3.13
N ALA A 135 9.50 -6.87 3.63
CA ALA A 135 9.75 -7.09 5.05
C ALA A 135 10.99 -6.34 5.55
N ASP A 136 12.10 -6.42 4.81
CA ASP A 136 13.33 -5.68 5.10
C ASP A 136 13.07 -4.17 5.08
N ARG A 137 12.37 -3.68 4.03
CA ARG A 137 12.04 -2.25 3.93
C ARG A 137 11.10 -1.79 5.04
N ALA A 138 10.15 -2.62 5.48
CA ALA A 138 9.27 -2.30 6.60
C ALA A 138 10.04 -2.19 7.93
N ALA A 139 11.03 -3.04 8.15
CA ALA A 139 11.87 -3.00 9.34
C ALA A 139 12.73 -1.72 9.35
N LEU A 140 13.36 -1.42 8.21
CA LEU A 140 14.12 -0.17 8.03
C LEU A 140 13.24 1.06 8.24
N ALA A 141 12.11 1.14 7.53
CA ALA A 141 11.18 2.26 7.64
C ALA A 141 10.68 2.46 9.08
N SER A 142 10.40 1.39 9.81
CA SER A 142 10.01 1.48 11.22
C SER A 142 11.09 2.12 12.08
N ALA A 143 12.38 1.79 11.87
CA ALA A 143 13.49 2.39 12.59
C ALA A 143 13.72 3.84 12.17
N SER A 144 13.68 4.13 10.86
CA SER A 144 13.89 5.48 10.34
C SER A 144 12.82 6.47 10.80
N TYR A 145 11.55 6.05 10.87
CA TYR A 145 10.48 6.90 11.41
C TYR A 145 10.53 7.03 12.93
N GLU A 146 11.03 6.03 13.66
CA GLU A 146 11.27 6.17 15.10
C GLU A 146 12.31 7.27 15.36
N GLU A 147 13.47 7.19 14.70
CA GLU A 147 14.55 8.17 14.85
C GLU A 147 14.15 9.59 14.38
N ALA A 148 13.34 9.68 13.32
CA ALA A 148 12.98 10.98 12.74
C ALA A 148 11.79 11.68 13.42
N CYS A 149 10.99 10.95 14.21
CA CYS A 149 9.75 11.49 14.80
C CYS A 149 9.69 11.41 16.33
N TRP A 150 10.67 10.79 16.99
CA TRP A 150 10.75 10.63 18.45
C TRP A 150 12.18 10.82 18.95
#